data_AF-A0A1H3C6T3-F1
#
_entry.id   AF-A0A1H3C6T3-F1
#
_cell.length_a   1.000
_cell.length_b   1.000
_cell.length_c   1.000
_cell.angle_alpha   90.00
_cell.angle_beta   90.00
_cell.angle_gamma   90.00
#
_symmetry.space_group_name_H-M   'P 1'
#
loop_
_entity.id
_entity.type
_entity.pdbx_description
1 polymer ?
#
loop_
_entity_poly.entity_id
_entity_poly.type
_entity_poly.pdbx_seq_one_letter_code
_entity_poly.pdbx_strand_id
1 'polypeptide(L)'
;MHQVGTIIQQGPQPWAIIQQENGVGSITLTGVWVAPEGVPYKTAQVLARVVSEEDAREVVAWQPAVMLAEQGWEITLHAIAQGGLYRIETSLQLDDNPALEWATRGDMIHHIGVGDLWVIAGQSNAAGYGKGPFQDPPQLGIHLLRNNGQWDLASHPFNESTASIHMENREGANPGHSPFLAFGKLLQKELRIPIGLVQTALGGSPLKAWNPDEDGVLHRNMMNIIQSVGGKVRGILWYQGCSDCSPADSVTYLERFEHTVQQWRRELHDASLPILTVQLNRCTDASSEDGDRSWGRVREAQRQAALNIPHVYVIPALDCPLSDGIHNSPAGNMIIGERMGKQALTHVYERASLNSSAPCLTSATFIDKQDKPRIRLQFESVVGYLLAIGPVSQVFTVEDVNGLVHVSSWEITARNEITLNLDRVAEGETVVHAAYEMNPSSFLPLDSGTYMPILAFYGQQVYE
;
A
#
# COMPACT_ATOMS: atom_id res chain seq x y z
N MET A 1 32.95 24.13 -19.98
CA MET A 1 32.90 25.07 -18.84
C MET A 1 33.15 24.24 -17.59
N HIS A 2 34.18 24.56 -16.82
CA HIS A 2 34.38 23.92 -15.51
C HIS A 2 33.30 24.46 -14.55
N GLN A 3 32.62 23.58 -13.82
CA GLN A 3 31.68 24.00 -12.78
C GLN A 3 32.43 24.75 -11.68
N VAL A 4 31.85 25.84 -11.18
CA VAL A 4 32.40 26.70 -10.12
C VAL A 4 31.44 26.70 -8.93
N GLY A 5 32.00 26.79 -7.73
CA GLY A 5 31.29 26.82 -6.46
C GLY A 5 31.09 25.44 -5.85
N THR A 6 30.02 25.26 -5.08
CA THR A 6 29.70 23.95 -4.48
C THR A 6 29.06 23.03 -5.50
N ILE A 7 29.52 21.78 -5.57
CA ILE A 7 29.04 20.73 -6.47
C ILE A 7 28.61 19.53 -5.63
N ILE A 8 27.35 19.11 -5.76
CA ILE A 8 26.82 17.95 -5.03
C ILE A 8 27.14 16.69 -5.82
N GLN A 9 27.75 15.70 -5.17
CA GLN A 9 28.03 14.38 -5.75
C GLN A 9 27.11 13.30 -5.20
N GLN A 10 26.70 13.41 -3.93
CA GLN A 10 25.73 12.50 -3.32
C GLN A 10 24.71 13.28 -2.49
N GLY A 11 23.47 12.84 -2.56
CA GLY A 11 22.32 13.44 -1.93
C GLY A 11 21.02 12.83 -2.45
N PRO A 12 19.85 13.31 -1.99
CA PRO A 12 18.58 12.87 -2.51
C PRO A 12 18.43 13.29 -3.97
N GLN A 13 17.70 12.50 -4.75
CA GLN A 13 17.32 12.89 -6.11
C GLN A 13 16.27 14.01 -6.06
N PRO A 14 16.16 14.86 -7.10
CA PRO A 14 14.97 15.70 -7.27
C PRO A 14 13.68 14.86 -7.16
N TRP A 15 12.61 15.44 -6.64
CA TRP A 15 11.35 14.73 -6.36
C TRP A 15 11.41 13.65 -5.26
N ALA A 16 12.55 13.42 -4.62
CA ALA A 16 12.61 12.43 -3.54
C ALA A 16 11.74 12.83 -2.34
N ILE A 17 11.07 11.83 -1.77
CA ILE A 17 10.43 11.95 -0.45
C ILE A 17 11.33 11.27 0.58
N ILE A 18 11.67 12.00 1.63
CA ILE A 18 12.43 11.50 2.77
C ILE A 18 11.44 11.04 3.83
N GLN A 19 11.58 9.78 4.27
CA GLN A 19 10.75 9.24 5.34
C GLN A 19 10.95 10.05 6.63
N GLN A 20 9.88 10.65 7.11
CA GLN A 20 9.87 11.39 8.37
C GLN A 20 9.78 10.43 9.56
N GLU A 21 10.44 10.83 10.65
CA GLU A 21 10.31 10.22 11.96
C GLU A 21 9.93 11.31 12.96
N ASN A 22 8.80 11.14 13.65
CA ASN A 22 8.29 12.12 14.63
C ASN A 22 8.16 13.55 14.06
N GLY A 23 7.74 13.66 12.81
CA GLY A 23 7.47 14.93 12.13
C GLY A 23 8.69 15.62 11.53
N VAL A 24 9.86 14.96 11.49
CA VAL A 24 11.09 15.51 10.92
C VAL A 24 11.85 14.50 10.07
N GLY A 25 12.64 15.00 9.11
CA GLY A 25 13.58 14.23 8.30
C GLY A 25 15.01 14.74 8.46
N SER A 26 15.98 13.96 7.98
CA SER A 26 17.38 14.36 7.88
C SER A 26 17.89 14.07 6.48
N ILE A 27 18.75 14.95 5.96
CA ILE A 27 19.32 14.81 4.61
C ILE A 27 20.83 14.97 4.70
N THR A 28 21.56 13.97 4.20
CA THR A 28 23.03 14.02 4.07
C THR A 28 23.41 14.35 2.63
N LEU A 29 24.39 15.23 2.48
CA LEU A 29 24.95 15.65 1.21
C LEU A 29 26.46 15.55 1.28
N THR A 30 27.07 15.12 0.17
CA THR A 30 28.51 15.16 -0.01
C THR A 30 28.85 15.68 -1.40
N GLY A 31 30.05 16.21 -1.55
CA GLY A 31 30.53 16.61 -2.85
C GLY A 31 31.88 17.28 -2.82
N VAL A 32 32.12 18.11 -3.83
CA VAL A 32 33.35 18.89 -3.98
C VAL A 32 33.03 20.36 -4.17
N TRP A 33 34.02 21.23 -4.02
CA TRP A 33 33.87 22.66 -4.29
C TRP A 33 35.02 23.18 -5.15
N VAL A 34 34.75 24.23 -5.92
CA VAL A 34 35.72 24.85 -6.83
C VAL A 34 35.65 26.36 -6.68
N ALA A 35 36.75 27.01 -6.30
CA ALA A 35 36.79 28.47 -6.23
C ALA A 35 36.71 29.11 -7.64
N PRO A 36 36.18 30.33 -7.77
CA PRO A 36 36.21 31.06 -9.03
C PRO A 36 37.66 31.34 -9.49
N GLU A 37 37.91 31.15 -10.78
CA GLU A 37 39.24 31.37 -11.37
C GLU A 37 39.66 32.85 -11.24
N GLY A 38 40.92 33.08 -10.83
CA GLY A 38 41.49 34.42 -10.70
C GLY A 38 41.01 35.23 -9.48
N VAL A 39 40.17 34.66 -8.61
CA VAL A 39 39.75 35.28 -7.35
C VAL A 39 40.64 34.76 -6.22
N PRO A 40 41.55 35.58 -5.66
CA PRO A 40 42.34 35.16 -4.51
C PRO A 40 41.45 35.06 -3.27
N TYR A 41 41.64 34.01 -2.49
CA TYR A 41 40.95 33.78 -1.22
C TYR A 41 41.92 33.16 -0.20
N LYS A 42 41.61 33.30 1.09
CA LYS A 42 42.34 32.73 2.23
C LYS A 42 41.58 31.58 2.86
N THR A 43 40.26 31.72 3.01
CA THR A 43 39.38 30.69 3.60
C THR A 43 38.24 30.35 2.65
N ALA A 44 37.75 29.12 2.78
CA ALA A 44 36.62 28.60 2.02
C ALA A 44 35.76 27.72 2.92
N GLN A 45 34.45 27.91 2.86
CA GLN A 45 33.46 27.16 3.64
C GLN A 45 32.26 26.86 2.76
N VAL A 46 31.92 25.57 2.63
CA VAL A 46 30.66 25.16 2.02
C VAL A 46 29.54 25.31 3.06
N LEU A 47 28.44 25.90 2.63
CA LEU A 47 27.22 26.06 3.42
C LEU A 47 26.06 25.36 2.69
N ALA A 48 25.12 24.81 3.45
CA ALA A 48 23.85 24.31 2.91
C ALA A 48 22.67 24.78 3.75
N ARG A 49 21.50 24.93 3.10
CA ARG A 49 20.24 25.28 3.76
C ARG A 49 19.06 24.58 3.10
N VAL A 50 17.90 24.63 3.76
CA VAL A 50 16.63 24.14 3.20
C VAL A 50 15.64 25.30 3.17
N VAL A 51 15.03 25.52 2.00
CA VAL A 51 13.99 26.54 1.81
C VAL A 51 12.71 25.93 1.26
N SER A 52 11.59 26.51 1.64
CA SER A 52 10.28 26.22 1.09
C SER A 52 10.19 26.68 -0.36
N GLU A 53 9.73 25.83 -1.27
CA GLU A 53 9.46 26.24 -2.65
C GLU A 53 8.13 27.00 -2.79
N GLU A 54 7.25 26.93 -1.79
CA GLU A 54 5.95 27.62 -1.79
C GLU A 54 6.11 29.14 -1.65
N ASP A 55 6.96 29.58 -0.74
CA ASP A 55 7.05 30.97 -0.28
C ASP A 55 8.49 31.46 -0.03
N ALA A 56 9.50 30.65 -0.40
CA ALA A 56 10.92 30.91 -0.18
C ALA A 56 11.32 31.08 1.30
N ARG A 57 10.45 30.72 2.26
CA ARG A 57 10.82 30.78 3.69
C ARG A 57 11.92 29.80 4.00
N GLU A 58 12.80 30.20 4.91
CA GLU A 58 13.85 29.34 5.42
C GLU A 58 13.24 28.27 6.34
N VAL A 59 13.56 27.00 6.07
CA VAL A 59 13.15 25.84 6.87
C VAL A 59 14.30 25.39 7.76
N VAL A 60 15.50 25.35 7.18
CA VAL A 60 16.77 25.17 7.90
C VAL A 60 17.70 26.28 7.44
N ALA A 61 18.26 27.02 8.38
CA ALA A 61 19.23 28.08 8.10
C ALA A 61 20.51 27.56 7.45
N TRP A 62 21.31 28.46 6.91
CA TRP A 62 22.66 28.13 6.43
C TRP A 62 23.47 27.46 7.54
N GLN A 63 23.91 26.23 7.27
CA GLN A 63 24.77 25.45 8.15
C GLN A 63 26.10 25.16 7.47
N PRO A 64 27.23 25.23 8.20
CA PRO A 64 28.53 24.90 7.66
C PRO A 64 28.71 23.39 7.51
N ALA A 65 29.19 23.00 6.32
CA ALA A 65 29.65 21.65 6.05
C ALA A 65 31.01 21.38 6.72
N VAL A 66 31.29 20.10 6.97
CA VAL A 66 32.64 19.65 7.29
C VAL A 66 33.47 19.68 6.01
N MET A 67 34.56 20.43 6.03
CA MET A 67 35.49 20.54 4.89
C MET A 67 36.49 19.39 4.93
N LEU A 68 36.66 18.70 3.80
CA LEU A 68 37.51 17.52 3.65
C LEU A 68 38.72 17.81 2.75
N ALA A 69 39.64 16.84 2.68
CA ALA A 69 40.78 16.90 1.76
C ALA A 69 40.31 16.95 0.30
N GLU A 70 41.20 17.36 -0.61
CA GLU A 70 40.94 17.39 -2.06
C GLU A 70 39.67 18.19 -2.45
N GLN A 71 39.39 19.27 -1.70
CA GLN A 71 38.20 20.11 -1.87
C GLN A 71 36.88 19.37 -1.68
N GLY A 72 36.90 18.25 -0.95
CA GLY A 72 35.69 17.54 -0.55
C GLY A 72 34.93 18.28 0.55
N TRP A 73 33.64 17.96 0.70
CA TRP A 73 32.82 18.42 1.81
C TRP A 73 31.68 17.43 2.11
N GLU A 74 31.20 17.45 3.35
CA GLU A 74 30.03 16.69 3.78
C GLU A 74 29.18 17.49 4.78
N ILE A 75 27.87 17.31 4.73
CA ILE A 75 26.95 17.90 5.71
C ILE A 75 25.73 17.00 5.90
N THR A 76 25.19 16.97 7.12
CA THR A 76 23.86 16.43 7.38
C THR A 76 22.96 17.53 7.94
N LEU A 77 21.91 17.84 7.20
CA LEU A 77 20.86 18.78 7.59
C LEU A 77 19.82 18.00 8.39
N HIS A 78 19.81 18.19 9.71
CA HIS A 78 18.90 17.51 10.63
C HIS A 78 17.62 18.30 10.88
N ALA A 79 16.61 17.62 11.43
CA ALA A 79 15.38 18.22 11.95
C ALA A 79 14.61 19.06 10.90
N ILE A 80 14.64 18.65 9.64
CA ILE A 80 13.86 19.28 8.58
C ILE A 80 12.39 18.92 8.83
N ALA A 81 11.54 19.91 9.10
CA ALA A 81 10.13 19.67 9.40
C ALA A 81 9.42 18.94 8.25
N GLN A 82 8.53 18.00 8.56
CA GLN A 82 7.66 17.37 7.57
C GLN A 82 6.89 18.43 6.77
N GLY A 83 6.73 18.19 5.48
CA GLY A 83 6.21 19.17 4.54
C GLY A 83 7.06 19.25 3.29
N GLY A 84 6.89 20.35 2.58
CA GLY A 84 7.47 20.58 1.27
C GLY A 84 6.40 20.90 0.23
N LEU A 85 6.78 21.16 -1.00
CA LEU A 85 8.10 20.86 -1.54
C LEU A 85 9.18 21.85 -1.08
N TYR A 86 10.38 21.32 -0.85
CA TYR A 86 11.57 22.04 -0.42
C TYR A 86 12.62 22.04 -1.51
N ARG A 87 13.43 23.10 -1.50
CA ARG A 87 14.68 23.20 -2.23
C ARG A 87 15.84 23.18 -1.25
N ILE A 88 16.81 22.33 -1.53
CA ILE A 88 18.10 22.34 -0.86
C ILE A 88 19.00 23.29 -1.65
N GLU A 89 19.63 24.22 -0.96
CA GLU A 89 20.57 25.16 -1.57
C GLU A 89 21.95 24.98 -0.95
N THR A 90 22.98 24.96 -1.78
CA THR A 90 24.37 25.02 -1.34
C THR A 90 25.03 26.30 -1.81
N SER A 91 26.07 26.72 -1.10
CA SER A 91 26.85 27.92 -1.42
C SER A 91 28.29 27.74 -0.97
N LEU A 92 29.21 28.46 -1.60
CA LEU A 92 30.62 28.51 -1.23
C LEU A 92 30.95 29.92 -0.74
N GLN A 93 31.15 30.03 0.57
CA GLN A 93 31.60 31.24 1.23
C GLN A 93 33.13 31.32 1.20
N LEU A 94 33.67 32.41 0.67
CA LEU A 94 35.09 32.71 0.68
C LEU A 94 35.37 33.87 1.64
N ASP A 95 36.49 33.79 2.37
CA ASP A 95 36.97 34.84 3.29
C ASP A 95 35.93 35.33 4.30
N ASP A 96 35.08 34.41 4.79
CA ASP A 96 34.03 34.67 5.77
C ASP A 96 33.07 35.81 5.37
N ASN A 97 32.85 36.01 4.05
CA ASN A 97 31.97 37.06 3.55
C ASN A 97 30.55 36.90 4.12
N PRO A 98 30.02 37.87 4.90
CA PRO A 98 28.71 37.75 5.54
C PRO A 98 27.54 37.83 4.56
N ALA A 99 27.74 38.37 3.35
CA ALA A 99 26.69 38.54 2.35
C ALA A 99 26.51 37.26 1.50
N LEU A 100 25.91 36.23 2.10
CA LEU A 100 25.75 34.90 1.50
C LEU A 100 24.91 34.90 0.22
N GLU A 101 24.01 35.87 0.05
CA GLU A 101 23.23 36.05 -1.17
C GLU A 101 24.09 36.45 -2.39
N TRP A 102 25.31 36.91 -2.15
CA TRP A 102 26.32 37.22 -3.18
C TRP A 102 27.52 36.28 -3.14
N ALA A 103 27.47 35.23 -2.33
CA ALA A 103 28.52 34.22 -2.27
C ALA A 103 28.58 33.39 -3.57
N THR A 104 29.65 32.61 -3.72
CA THR A 104 29.80 31.77 -4.92
C THR A 104 28.71 30.69 -4.92
N ARG A 105 28.06 30.49 -6.07
CA ARG A 105 26.93 29.55 -6.21
C ARG A 105 27.24 28.15 -5.71
N GLY A 106 26.20 27.38 -5.43
CA GLY A 106 26.27 25.93 -5.30
C GLY A 106 25.17 25.25 -6.09
N ASP A 107 25.27 23.93 -6.23
CA ASP A 107 24.17 23.13 -6.76
C ASP A 107 22.94 23.19 -5.83
N MET A 108 21.77 23.02 -6.44
CA MET A 108 20.48 22.97 -5.74
C MET A 108 19.78 21.65 -6.08
N ILE A 109 19.03 21.13 -5.13
CA ILE A 109 18.14 19.98 -5.34
C ILE A 109 16.71 20.45 -5.09
N HIS A 110 15.85 20.26 -6.10
CA HIS A 110 14.48 20.75 -6.10
C HIS A 110 13.46 19.66 -5.74
N HIS A 111 12.27 20.10 -5.36
CA HIS A 111 11.09 19.24 -5.21
C HIS A 111 11.22 18.15 -4.15
N ILE A 112 12.01 18.38 -3.11
CA ILE A 112 12.19 17.43 -2.01
C ILE A 112 10.99 17.51 -1.06
N GLY A 113 10.44 16.36 -0.66
CA GLY A 113 9.46 16.30 0.42
C GLY A 113 10.03 15.61 1.65
N VAL A 114 9.60 16.03 2.83
CA VAL A 114 9.77 15.26 4.07
C VAL A 114 8.39 14.77 4.47
N GLY A 115 8.16 13.46 4.38
CA GLY A 115 6.82 12.89 4.43
C GLY A 115 6.86 11.38 4.66
N ASP A 116 5.83 10.66 4.22
CA ASP A 116 5.74 9.22 4.43
C ASP A 116 5.97 8.43 3.15
N LEU A 117 6.79 7.38 3.25
CA LEU A 117 7.09 6.42 2.20
C LEU A 117 6.21 5.17 2.36
N TRP A 118 5.53 4.78 1.29
CA TRP A 118 4.71 3.57 1.25
C TRP A 118 5.19 2.65 0.13
N VAL A 119 5.43 1.39 0.47
CA VAL A 119 5.87 0.39 -0.51
C VAL A 119 4.67 -0.28 -1.15
N ILE A 120 4.66 -0.36 -2.47
CA ILE A 120 3.66 -1.07 -3.25
C ILE A 120 4.21 -2.45 -3.60
N ALA A 121 3.63 -3.49 -3.00
CA ALA A 121 4.04 -4.88 -3.19
C ALA A 121 2.86 -5.78 -3.57
N GLY A 122 3.17 -6.91 -4.19
CA GLY A 122 2.19 -7.90 -4.65
C GLY A 122 2.21 -8.11 -6.16
N GLN A 123 1.05 -8.37 -6.75
CA GLN A 123 0.94 -8.80 -8.15
C GLN A 123 0.32 -7.75 -9.09
N SER A 124 -0.28 -8.17 -10.21
CA SER A 124 -0.81 -7.31 -11.27
C SER A 124 -1.80 -6.24 -10.78
N ASN A 125 -2.69 -6.55 -9.83
CA ASN A 125 -3.59 -5.55 -9.26
C ASN A 125 -2.86 -4.51 -8.39
N ALA A 126 -1.69 -4.83 -7.81
CA ALA A 126 -0.80 -3.86 -7.16
C ALA A 126 0.05 -3.08 -8.19
N ALA A 127 0.62 -3.76 -9.18
CA ALA A 127 1.37 -3.12 -10.26
C ALA A 127 0.52 -2.08 -11.02
N GLY A 128 -0.79 -2.31 -11.06
CA GLY A 128 -1.78 -1.44 -11.66
C GLY A 128 -2.09 -1.90 -13.07
N TYR A 129 -3.00 -2.87 -13.22
CA TYR A 129 -3.43 -3.41 -14.52
C TYR A 129 -4.81 -2.91 -14.96
N GLY A 130 -5.35 -1.86 -14.32
CA GLY A 130 -6.68 -1.36 -14.65
C GLY A 130 -6.75 -0.73 -16.04
N LYS A 131 -7.64 -1.24 -16.89
CA LYS A 131 -7.78 -0.80 -18.28
C LYS A 131 -8.96 0.14 -18.48
N GLY A 132 -8.76 1.12 -19.37
CA GLY A 132 -9.78 2.09 -19.77
C GLY A 132 -9.48 3.52 -19.31
N PRO A 133 -10.13 4.52 -19.92
CA PRO A 133 -9.94 5.91 -19.56
C PRO A 133 -10.55 6.21 -18.20
N PHE A 134 -9.83 6.98 -17.37
CA PHE A 134 -10.32 7.47 -16.09
C PHE A 134 -9.62 8.77 -15.72
N GLN A 135 -10.33 9.69 -15.07
CA GLN A 135 -9.76 10.98 -14.67
C GLN A 135 -9.10 10.86 -13.29
N ASP A 136 -7.81 10.60 -13.28
CA ASP A 136 -6.98 10.59 -12.07
C ASP A 136 -5.61 11.24 -12.36
N PRO A 137 -5.55 12.59 -12.45
CA PRO A 137 -4.34 13.30 -12.89
C PRO A 137 -3.24 13.29 -11.81
N PRO A 138 -1.95 13.45 -12.18
CA PRO A 138 -0.88 13.64 -11.21
C PRO A 138 -1.13 14.83 -10.25
N GLN A 139 -0.56 14.78 -9.04
CA GLN A 139 -0.72 15.82 -8.02
C GLN A 139 0.60 16.09 -7.29
N LEU A 140 0.99 17.38 -7.21
CA LEU A 140 2.23 17.78 -6.52
C LEU A 140 2.25 17.29 -5.07
N GLY A 141 3.40 16.77 -4.66
CA GLY A 141 3.60 16.16 -3.35
C GLY A 141 3.10 14.71 -3.24
N ILE A 142 2.60 14.10 -4.32
CA ILE A 142 2.53 12.63 -4.47
C ILE A 142 3.59 12.21 -5.47
N HIS A 143 4.67 11.58 -5.00
CA HIS A 143 5.80 11.21 -5.84
C HIS A 143 5.94 9.70 -5.89
N LEU A 144 6.51 9.20 -6.98
CA LEU A 144 6.70 7.79 -7.27
C LEU A 144 8.17 7.53 -7.54
N LEU A 145 8.78 6.60 -6.79
CA LEU A 145 10.03 5.98 -7.23
C LEU A 145 9.69 4.95 -8.30
N ARG A 146 10.11 5.24 -9.53
CA ARG A 146 9.89 4.36 -10.69
C ARG A 146 10.92 3.24 -10.74
N ASN A 147 10.64 2.20 -11.52
CA ASN A 147 11.54 1.06 -11.69
C ASN A 147 12.88 1.39 -12.36
N ASN A 148 13.02 2.56 -12.99
CA ASN A 148 14.30 3.09 -13.48
C ASN A 148 15.18 3.70 -12.37
N GLY A 149 14.74 3.60 -11.11
CA GLY A 149 15.44 4.14 -9.93
C GLY A 149 15.36 5.65 -9.80
N GLN A 150 14.51 6.33 -10.58
CA GLN A 150 14.32 7.78 -10.53
C GLN A 150 13.01 8.14 -9.83
N TRP A 151 13.08 9.17 -8.98
CA TRP A 151 11.91 9.82 -8.43
C TRP A 151 11.22 10.71 -9.47
N ASP A 152 9.90 10.68 -9.48
CA ASP A 152 9.08 11.48 -10.39
C ASP A 152 7.74 11.84 -9.74
N LEU A 153 7.02 12.80 -10.33
CA LEU A 153 5.63 13.05 -10.00
C LEU A 153 4.80 11.79 -10.28
N ALA A 154 4.04 11.31 -9.30
CA ALA A 154 3.29 10.07 -9.44
C ALA A 154 2.23 10.18 -10.55
N SER A 155 2.32 9.31 -11.54
CA SER A 155 1.40 9.25 -12.68
C SER A 155 1.17 7.80 -13.11
N HIS A 156 -0.02 7.50 -13.63
CA HIS A 156 -0.29 6.22 -14.27
C HIS A 156 0.49 6.08 -15.59
N PRO A 157 0.91 4.86 -15.97
CA PRO A 157 0.89 3.64 -15.17
C PRO A 157 2.08 3.59 -14.18
N PHE A 158 1.87 2.98 -13.01
CA PHE A 158 2.85 2.99 -11.92
C PHE A 158 4.02 2.01 -12.13
N ASN A 159 3.75 0.78 -12.59
CA ASN A 159 4.78 -0.24 -12.79
C ASN A 159 5.36 -0.25 -14.22
N GLU A 160 5.45 0.92 -14.84
CA GLU A 160 6.02 1.04 -16.19
C GLU A 160 7.51 0.62 -16.19
N SER A 161 7.97 0.08 -17.32
CA SER A 161 9.25 -0.65 -17.41
C SER A 161 10.31 0.04 -18.25
N THR A 162 10.11 1.32 -18.59
CA THR A 162 11.07 2.12 -19.37
C THR A 162 12.35 2.27 -18.57
N ALA A 163 13.48 1.84 -19.15
CA ALA A 163 14.80 1.92 -18.53
C ALA A 163 14.87 1.31 -17.11
N SER A 164 14.06 0.28 -16.83
CA SER A 164 14.08 -0.38 -15.52
C SER A 164 15.48 -0.85 -15.15
N ILE A 165 15.93 -0.49 -13.95
CA ILE A 165 17.16 -1.00 -13.34
C ILE A 165 16.85 -2.16 -12.38
N HIS A 166 15.58 -2.32 -11.99
CA HIS A 166 15.07 -3.42 -11.18
C HIS A 166 14.45 -4.47 -12.11
N MET A 167 15.27 -5.42 -12.56
CA MET A 167 14.88 -6.39 -13.57
C MET A 167 13.97 -7.48 -13.00
N GLU A 168 14.06 -7.72 -11.69
CA GLU A 168 13.31 -8.71 -10.95
C GLU A 168 11.81 -8.42 -10.93
N ASN A 169 11.40 -7.15 -10.87
CA ASN A 169 9.99 -6.72 -10.89
C ASN A 169 9.60 -5.99 -12.19
N ARG A 170 10.34 -6.20 -13.28
CA ARG A 170 10.03 -5.60 -14.59
C ARG A 170 8.80 -6.26 -15.23
N GLU A 171 7.82 -5.45 -15.62
CA GLU A 171 6.63 -5.93 -16.33
C GLU A 171 6.95 -6.35 -17.77
N GLY A 172 6.33 -7.46 -18.20
CA GLY A 172 6.38 -7.95 -19.57
C GLY A 172 5.42 -7.24 -20.52
N ALA A 173 4.42 -6.54 -19.99
CA ALA A 173 3.40 -5.81 -20.73
C ALA A 173 3.22 -4.40 -20.15
N ASN A 174 2.61 -3.49 -20.93
CA ASN A 174 2.30 -2.16 -20.43
C ASN A 174 1.23 -2.26 -19.32
N PRO A 175 1.52 -1.75 -18.11
CA PRO A 175 0.50 -1.63 -17.07
C PRO A 175 -0.50 -0.52 -17.39
N GLY A 176 -1.50 -0.38 -16.53
CA GLY A 176 -2.55 0.63 -16.59
C GLY A 176 -2.75 1.36 -15.26
N HIS A 177 -4.00 1.61 -14.92
CA HIS A 177 -4.39 2.36 -13.73
C HIS A 177 -4.07 1.60 -12.44
N SER A 178 -3.61 2.32 -11.43
CA SER A 178 -3.27 1.82 -10.09
C SER A 178 -4.19 2.40 -9.00
N PRO A 179 -4.50 1.67 -7.91
CA PRO A 179 -5.25 2.23 -6.78
C PRO A 179 -4.42 3.24 -5.96
N PHE A 180 -3.09 3.23 -6.10
CA PHE A 180 -2.21 3.86 -5.13
C PHE A 180 -2.04 5.38 -5.31
N LEU A 181 -2.39 5.93 -6.48
CA LEU A 181 -2.47 7.38 -6.64
C LEU A 181 -3.62 7.98 -5.82
N ALA A 182 -4.81 7.35 -5.87
CA ALA A 182 -5.96 7.75 -5.05
C ALA A 182 -5.67 7.61 -3.55
N PHE A 183 -5.00 6.53 -3.14
CA PHE A 183 -4.49 6.35 -1.78
C PHE A 183 -3.60 7.53 -1.34
N GLY A 184 -2.56 7.84 -2.11
CA GLY A 184 -1.62 8.92 -1.78
C GLY A 184 -2.31 10.28 -1.69
N LYS A 185 -3.20 10.59 -2.63
CA LYS A 185 -3.98 11.83 -2.63
C LYS A 185 -4.86 11.97 -1.39
N LEU A 186 -5.52 10.91 -0.96
CA LEU A 186 -6.32 10.94 0.26
C LEU A 186 -5.45 11.20 1.49
N LEU A 187 -4.32 10.51 1.62
CA LEU A 187 -3.40 10.74 2.74
C LEU A 187 -2.85 12.18 2.74
N GLN A 188 -2.35 12.67 1.61
CA GLN A 188 -1.84 14.04 1.52
C GLN A 188 -2.91 15.07 1.87
N LYS A 189 -4.15 14.88 1.40
CA LYS A 189 -5.26 15.79 1.71
C LYS A 189 -5.49 15.91 3.22
N GLU A 190 -5.51 14.78 3.92
CA GLU A 190 -5.85 14.72 5.35
C GLU A 190 -4.66 15.04 6.26
N LEU A 191 -3.44 14.66 5.87
CA LEU A 191 -2.23 14.81 6.68
C LEU A 191 -1.43 16.08 6.35
N ARG A 192 -1.62 16.63 5.14
CA ARG A 192 -0.90 17.80 4.62
C ARG A 192 0.62 17.62 4.59
N ILE A 193 1.07 16.40 4.30
CA ILE A 193 2.47 16.05 4.08
C ILE A 193 2.65 15.39 2.72
N PRO A 194 3.83 15.49 2.10
CA PRO A 194 4.15 14.73 0.91
C PRO A 194 4.06 13.21 1.14
N ILE A 195 3.67 12.48 0.10
CA ILE A 195 3.59 11.01 0.11
C ILE A 195 4.48 10.46 -1.00
N GLY A 196 5.42 9.61 -0.63
CA GLY A 196 6.26 8.86 -1.57
C GLY A 196 5.74 7.45 -1.73
N LEU A 197 5.62 7.00 -2.98
CA LEU A 197 5.19 5.66 -3.33
C LEU A 197 6.37 4.93 -3.94
N VAL A 198 6.67 3.74 -3.45
CA VAL A 198 7.82 2.93 -3.87
C VAL A 198 7.30 1.69 -4.58
N GLN A 199 7.40 1.64 -5.90
CA GLN A 199 6.86 0.55 -6.70
C GLN A 199 7.80 -0.67 -6.70
N THR A 200 7.34 -1.81 -6.20
CA THR A 200 8.10 -3.08 -6.20
C THR A 200 7.27 -4.28 -6.72
N ALA A 201 5.97 -4.10 -6.98
CA ALA A 201 5.07 -5.17 -7.38
C ALA A 201 5.44 -5.79 -8.74
N LEU A 202 4.96 -7.02 -8.99
CA LEU A 202 5.15 -7.71 -10.27
C LEU A 202 3.93 -8.57 -10.64
N GLY A 203 3.36 -8.32 -11.82
CA GLY A 203 2.31 -9.14 -12.44
C GLY A 203 2.56 -10.64 -12.38
N GLY A 204 1.55 -11.41 -11.95
CA GLY A 204 1.61 -12.87 -11.88
C GLY A 204 2.46 -13.45 -10.75
N SER A 205 3.13 -12.63 -9.93
CA SER A 205 3.99 -13.14 -8.86
C SER A 205 3.22 -13.93 -7.77
N PRO A 206 3.67 -15.16 -7.44
CA PRO A 206 3.15 -15.91 -6.30
C PRO A 206 3.80 -15.45 -4.98
N LEU A 207 3.17 -15.77 -3.85
CA LEU A 207 3.65 -15.39 -2.52
C LEU A 207 5.09 -15.90 -2.24
N LYS A 208 5.47 -17.06 -2.77
CA LYS A 208 6.82 -17.62 -2.62
C LYS A 208 7.95 -16.70 -3.11
N ALA A 209 7.68 -15.84 -4.09
CA ALA A 209 8.67 -14.87 -4.59
C ALA A 209 8.94 -13.74 -3.57
N TRP A 210 8.03 -13.55 -2.62
CA TRP A 210 8.05 -12.53 -1.57
C TRP A 210 8.50 -13.07 -0.20
N ASN A 211 8.60 -14.40 -0.06
CA ASN A 211 9.08 -15.07 1.12
C ASN A 211 10.58 -15.40 0.97
N PRO A 212 11.47 -14.87 1.82
CA PRO A 212 12.92 -15.06 1.67
C PRO A 212 13.37 -16.50 1.89
N ASP A 213 12.58 -17.31 2.61
CA ASP A 213 12.88 -18.72 2.89
C ASP A 213 12.31 -19.67 1.81
N GLU A 214 11.63 -19.13 0.79
CA GLU A 214 11.20 -19.87 -0.41
C GLU A 214 12.03 -19.42 -1.64
N ASP A 215 11.44 -18.68 -2.57
CA ASP A 215 12.16 -18.12 -3.73
C ASP A 215 12.79 -16.76 -3.35
N GLY A 216 11.97 -15.85 -2.81
CA GLY A 216 12.44 -14.59 -2.22
C GLY A 216 13.06 -13.59 -3.19
N VAL A 217 12.98 -13.80 -4.51
CA VAL A 217 13.57 -12.87 -5.49
C VAL A 217 12.99 -11.46 -5.41
N LEU A 218 11.66 -11.34 -5.28
CA LEU A 218 10.99 -10.05 -5.15
C LEU A 218 11.16 -9.46 -3.76
N HIS A 219 11.26 -10.31 -2.73
CA HIS A 219 11.63 -9.87 -1.39
C HIS A 219 12.97 -9.13 -1.39
N ARG A 220 14.03 -9.77 -1.89
CA ARG A 220 15.38 -9.19 -1.92
C ARG A 220 15.42 -7.90 -2.73
N ASN A 221 14.75 -7.88 -3.89
CA ASN A 221 14.63 -6.68 -4.70
C ASN A 221 13.90 -5.54 -3.95
N MET A 222 12.78 -5.84 -3.29
CA MET A 222 12.04 -4.87 -2.50
C MET A 222 12.91 -4.27 -1.38
N MET A 223 13.65 -5.10 -0.65
CA MET A 223 14.56 -4.61 0.41
C MET A 223 15.67 -3.73 -0.17
N ASN A 224 16.28 -4.10 -1.30
CA ASN A 224 17.27 -3.27 -1.97
C ASN A 224 16.70 -1.91 -2.39
N ILE A 225 15.48 -1.88 -2.92
CA ILE A 225 14.79 -0.64 -3.30
C ILE A 225 14.54 0.22 -2.06
N ILE A 226 14.02 -0.36 -0.97
CA ILE A 226 13.80 0.36 0.31
C ILE A 226 15.10 0.95 0.85
N GLN A 227 16.21 0.20 0.80
CA GLN A 227 17.52 0.71 1.20
C GLN A 227 17.97 1.90 0.34
N SER A 228 17.68 1.91 -0.96
CA SER A 228 18.03 3.02 -1.85
C SER A 228 17.29 4.32 -1.53
N VAL A 229 16.17 4.26 -0.79
CA VAL A 229 15.38 5.43 -0.34
C VAL A 229 15.53 5.71 1.16
N GLY A 230 16.57 5.17 1.81
CA GLY A 230 16.90 5.47 3.21
C GLY A 230 16.54 4.38 4.21
N GLY A 231 16.09 3.20 3.76
CA GLY A 231 15.95 2.01 4.59
C GLY A 231 14.76 2.00 5.56
N LYS A 232 13.93 3.05 5.54
CA LYS A 232 12.74 3.18 6.41
C LYS A 232 11.52 3.57 5.60
N VAL A 233 10.38 3.00 5.97
CA VAL A 233 9.08 3.22 5.32
C VAL A 233 7.97 3.27 6.36
N ARG A 234 6.86 3.93 6.04
CA ARG A 234 5.68 4.02 6.90
C ARG A 234 4.86 2.74 6.91
N GLY A 235 4.87 1.97 5.82
CA GLY A 235 4.10 0.73 5.69
C GLY A 235 4.17 0.11 4.30
N ILE A 236 3.56 -1.07 4.18
CA ILE A 236 3.49 -1.83 2.93
C ILE A 236 2.03 -1.95 2.48
N LEU A 237 1.78 -1.59 1.23
CA LEU A 237 0.53 -1.76 0.51
C LEU A 237 0.63 -3.08 -0.27
N TRP A 238 -0.12 -4.08 0.15
CA TRP A 238 -0.05 -5.45 -0.36
C TRP A 238 -1.30 -5.81 -1.16
N TYR A 239 -1.15 -6.22 -2.41
CA TYR A 239 -2.26 -6.82 -3.16
C TYR A 239 -1.78 -8.00 -3.99
N GLN A 240 -1.98 -9.19 -3.43
CA GLN A 240 -1.55 -10.48 -3.99
C GLN A 240 -2.49 -11.60 -3.54
N GLY A 241 -2.50 -12.69 -4.30
CA GLY A 241 -3.10 -13.97 -3.89
C GLY A 241 -3.62 -14.78 -5.07
N CYS A 242 -3.90 -14.15 -6.22
CA CYS A 242 -4.52 -14.86 -7.34
C CYS A 242 -3.63 -15.99 -7.87
N SER A 243 -2.31 -15.82 -7.86
CA SER A 243 -1.35 -16.85 -8.30
C SER A 243 -1.18 -18.01 -7.30
N ASP A 244 -1.74 -17.89 -6.09
CA ASP A 244 -1.73 -18.94 -5.06
C ASP A 244 -3.10 -19.62 -4.92
N CYS A 245 -4.05 -19.34 -5.82
CA CYS A 245 -5.37 -19.97 -5.86
C CYS A 245 -5.34 -21.37 -6.51
N SER A 246 -4.41 -22.22 -6.08
CA SER A 246 -4.32 -23.64 -6.44
C SER A 246 -4.62 -24.52 -5.21
N PRO A 247 -5.03 -25.80 -5.39
CA PRO A 247 -5.24 -26.70 -4.26
C PRO A 247 -4.01 -26.85 -3.35
N ALA A 248 -2.80 -26.80 -3.92
CA ALA A 248 -1.56 -26.97 -3.18
C ALA A 248 -1.14 -25.68 -2.43
N ASP A 249 -1.30 -24.52 -3.06
CA ASP A 249 -0.79 -23.25 -2.53
C ASP A 249 -1.78 -22.55 -1.59
N SER A 250 -3.09 -22.70 -1.86
CA SER A 250 -4.13 -21.98 -1.12
C SER A 250 -4.26 -22.41 0.34
N VAL A 251 -3.95 -23.68 0.65
CA VAL A 251 -4.06 -24.23 2.01
C VAL A 251 -3.00 -23.71 2.97
N THR A 252 -1.84 -23.27 2.47
CA THR A 252 -0.72 -22.75 3.27
C THR A 252 -0.56 -21.23 3.19
N TYR A 253 -1.47 -20.53 2.48
CA TYR A 253 -1.31 -19.10 2.20
C TYR A 253 -1.17 -18.25 3.46
N LEU A 254 -2.02 -18.49 4.48
CA LEU A 254 -2.00 -17.71 5.73
C LEU A 254 -0.66 -17.84 6.46
N GLU A 255 -0.17 -19.07 6.65
CA GLU A 255 1.10 -19.35 7.33
C GLU A 255 2.27 -18.71 6.59
N ARG A 256 2.34 -18.88 5.27
CA ARG A 256 3.39 -18.29 4.43
C ARG A 256 3.34 -16.76 4.45
N PHE A 257 2.14 -16.18 4.45
CA PHE A 257 1.97 -14.72 4.48
C PHE A 257 2.37 -14.15 5.84
N GLU A 258 1.95 -14.80 6.94
CA GLU A 258 2.38 -14.43 8.29
C GLU A 258 3.90 -14.47 8.41
N HIS A 259 4.52 -15.56 7.96
CA HIS A 259 5.97 -15.70 7.93
C HIS A 259 6.63 -14.57 7.14
N THR A 260 6.11 -14.25 5.96
CA THR A 260 6.61 -13.16 5.11
C THR A 260 6.53 -11.80 5.81
N VAL A 261 5.41 -11.48 6.45
CA VAL A 261 5.23 -10.24 7.23
C VAL A 261 6.22 -10.17 8.38
N GLN A 262 6.44 -11.27 9.10
CA GLN A 262 7.44 -11.32 10.18
C GLN A 262 8.86 -11.05 9.66
N GLN A 263 9.23 -11.58 8.49
CA GLN A 263 10.54 -11.31 7.90
C GLN A 263 10.70 -9.84 7.51
N TRP A 264 9.69 -9.24 6.87
CA TRP A 264 9.72 -7.80 6.56
C TRP A 264 9.90 -6.93 7.80
N ARG A 265 9.16 -7.23 8.87
CA ARG A 265 9.28 -6.51 10.15
C ARG A 265 10.66 -6.64 10.78
N ARG A 266 11.28 -7.82 10.71
CA ARG A 266 12.63 -8.06 11.24
C ARG A 266 13.67 -7.28 10.46
N GLU A 267 13.64 -7.34 9.12
CA GLU A 267 14.63 -6.69 8.26
C GLU A 267 14.50 -5.17 8.23
N LEU A 268 13.28 -4.65 8.34
CA LEU A 268 13.01 -3.20 8.42
C LEU A 268 13.10 -2.65 9.85
N HIS A 269 13.40 -3.52 10.83
CA HIS A 269 13.50 -3.17 12.25
C HIS A 269 12.27 -2.45 12.81
N ASP A 270 11.08 -2.84 12.33
CA ASP A 270 9.79 -2.30 12.76
C ASP A 270 8.82 -3.45 13.04
N ALA A 271 8.74 -3.85 14.32
CA ALA A 271 7.82 -4.90 14.77
C ALA A 271 6.33 -4.52 14.59
N SER A 272 6.03 -3.23 14.42
CA SER A 272 4.69 -2.67 14.25
C SER A 272 4.39 -2.28 12.79
N LEU A 273 5.26 -2.62 11.83
CA LEU A 273 5.13 -2.20 10.44
C LEU A 273 3.72 -2.50 9.91
N PRO A 274 2.94 -1.47 9.52
CA PRO A 274 1.59 -1.65 9.00
C PRO A 274 1.60 -2.32 7.63
N ILE A 275 0.75 -3.33 7.46
CA ILE A 275 0.50 -3.99 6.17
C ILE A 275 -0.98 -3.80 5.80
N LEU A 276 -1.25 -3.10 4.71
CA LEU A 276 -2.60 -2.91 4.20
C LEU A 276 -2.80 -3.86 3.02
N THR A 277 -3.56 -4.93 3.25
CA THR A 277 -3.83 -5.98 2.27
C THR A 277 -5.22 -5.84 1.64
N VAL A 278 -5.39 -6.31 0.41
CA VAL A 278 -6.71 -6.32 -0.27
C VAL A 278 -7.21 -7.76 -0.35
N GLN A 279 -8.43 -8.02 0.12
CA GLN A 279 -9.09 -9.31 -0.10
C GLN A 279 -9.40 -9.46 -1.59
N LEU A 280 -9.08 -10.63 -2.17
CA LEU A 280 -9.18 -10.83 -3.63
C LEU A 280 -10.57 -10.46 -4.16
N ASN A 281 -10.58 -9.73 -5.28
CA ASN A 281 -11.81 -9.45 -6.02
C ASN A 281 -12.28 -10.72 -6.77
N ARG A 282 -13.35 -10.62 -7.53
CA ARG A 282 -13.87 -11.68 -8.41
C ARG A 282 -12.87 -12.00 -9.52
N CYS A 283 -12.93 -13.24 -10.01
CA CYS A 283 -12.29 -13.70 -11.22
C CYS A 283 -13.37 -14.34 -12.10
N THR A 284 -13.66 -13.74 -13.25
CA THR A 284 -14.72 -14.15 -14.18
C THR A 284 -14.21 -15.11 -15.26
N ASP A 285 -12.96 -15.55 -15.17
CA ASP A 285 -12.44 -16.61 -16.01
C ASP A 285 -13.16 -17.94 -15.69
N ALA A 286 -12.99 -18.95 -16.53
CA ALA A 286 -13.64 -20.25 -16.32
C ALA A 286 -13.25 -20.83 -14.95
N SER A 287 -14.26 -21.13 -14.13
CA SER A 287 -14.05 -21.73 -12.81
C SER A 287 -14.17 -23.26 -12.84
N SER A 288 -13.61 -23.88 -11.82
CA SER A 288 -13.82 -25.28 -11.44
C SER A 288 -14.10 -25.32 -9.94
N GLU A 289 -14.64 -26.44 -9.43
CA GLU A 289 -14.84 -26.58 -7.98
C GLU A 289 -13.54 -26.36 -7.19
N ASP A 290 -12.42 -26.92 -7.69
CA ASP A 290 -11.10 -26.69 -7.10
C ASP A 290 -10.68 -25.22 -7.15
N GLY A 291 -10.98 -24.53 -8.25
CA GLY A 291 -10.73 -23.09 -8.41
C GLY A 291 -11.52 -22.27 -7.39
N ASP A 292 -12.83 -22.52 -7.28
CA ASP A 292 -13.72 -21.84 -6.34
C ASP A 292 -13.30 -22.06 -4.88
N ARG A 293 -12.99 -23.31 -4.51
CA ARG A 293 -12.52 -23.63 -3.16
C ARG A 293 -11.15 -23.00 -2.87
N SER A 294 -10.22 -23.02 -3.84
CA SER A 294 -8.88 -22.42 -3.65
C SER A 294 -8.95 -20.90 -3.53
N TRP A 295 -9.82 -20.26 -4.32
CA TRP A 295 -10.06 -18.81 -4.22
C TRP A 295 -10.69 -18.43 -2.88
N GLY A 296 -11.66 -19.23 -2.41
CA GLY A 296 -12.29 -19.09 -1.10
C GLY A 296 -11.29 -19.21 0.05
N ARG A 297 -10.39 -20.20 -0.01
CA ARG A 297 -9.30 -20.37 0.98
C ARG A 297 -8.38 -19.16 1.05
N VAL A 298 -7.98 -18.59 -0.10
CA VAL A 298 -7.12 -17.40 -0.10
C VAL A 298 -7.85 -16.16 0.42
N ARG A 299 -9.13 -15.95 0.07
CA ARG A 299 -9.93 -14.85 0.64
C ARG A 299 -10.08 -14.99 2.16
N GLU A 300 -10.32 -16.20 2.65
CA GLU A 300 -10.38 -16.47 4.08
C GLU A 300 -9.03 -16.25 4.76
N ALA A 301 -7.94 -16.71 4.16
CA ALA A 301 -6.59 -16.46 4.66
C ALA A 301 -6.30 -14.94 4.78
N GLN A 302 -6.73 -14.12 3.81
CA GLN A 302 -6.60 -12.66 3.87
C GLN A 302 -7.46 -12.04 4.97
N ARG A 303 -8.66 -12.57 5.23
CA ARG A 303 -9.50 -12.15 6.36
C ARG A 303 -8.86 -12.52 7.70
N GLN A 304 -8.40 -13.77 7.84
CA GLN A 304 -7.75 -14.28 9.03
C GLN A 304 -6.41 -13.59 9.31
N ALA A 305 -5.66 -13.20 8.28
CA ALA A 305 -4.44 -12.42 8.42
C ALA A 305 -4.71 -11.10 9.17
N ALA A 306 -5.79 -10.39 8.84
CA ALA A 306 -6.16 -9.16 9.52
C ALA A 306 -6.69 -9.37 10.96
N LEU A 307 -7.21 -10.55 11.27
CA LEU A 307 -7.67 -10.90 12.62
C LEU A 307 -6.53 -11.35 13.55
N ASN A 308 -5.57 -12.10 12.99
CA ASN A 308 -4.59 -12.83 13.78
C ASN A 308 -3.18 -12.21 13.76
N ILE A 309 -2.87 -11.38 12.76
CA ILE A 309 -1.55 -10.74 12.64
C ILE A 309 -1.69 -9.26 13.03
N PRO A 310 -1.07 -8.81 14.13
CA PRO A 310 -1.14 -7.42 14.55
C PRO A 310 -0.69 -6.46 13.45
N HIS A 311 -1.34 -5.30 13.32
CA HIS A 311 -1.06 -4.28 12.30
C HIS A 311 -1.19 -4.73 10.84
N VAL A 312 -1.94 -5.81 10.59
CA VAL A 312 -2.40 -6.18 9.24
C VAL A 312 -3.86 -5.78 9.10
N TYR A 313 -4.20 -5.08 8.03
CA TYR A 313 -5.55 -4.56 7.79
C TYR A 313 -6.03 -4.97 6.41
N VAL A 314 -7.29 -5.41 6.29
CA VAL A 314 -7.84 -5.92 5.02
C VAL A 314 -8.86 -4.97 4.40
N ILE A 315 -8.71 -4.74 3.10
CA ILE A 315 -9.59 -3.90 2.28
C ILE A 315 -10.50 -4.82 1.45
N PRO A 316 -11.84 -4.66 1.49
CA PRO A 316 -12.73 -5.40 0.61
C PRO A 316 -12.62 -4.88 -0.82
N ALA A 317 -12.59 -5.79 -1.80
CA ALA A 317 -12.64 -5.46 -3.22
C ALA A 317 -13.77 -6.16 -3.99
N LEU A 318 -14.52 -7.05 -3.34
CA LEU A 318 -15.47 -7.95 -4.00
C LEU A 318 -16.65 -7.27 -4.71
N ASP A 319 -16.94 -6.00 -4.43
CA ASP A 319 -17.95 -5.17 -5.08
C ASP A 319 -17.34 -4.29 -6.20
N CYS A 320 -16.02 -4.21 -6.30
CA CYS A 320 -15.34 -3.34 -7.26
C CYS A 320 -15.48 -3.87 -8.70
N PRO A 321 -15.67 -2.99 -9.70
CA PRO A 321 -15.75 -3.38 -11.10
C PRO A 321 -14.39 -3.83 -11.66
N LEU A 322 -14.41 -4.81 -12.55
CA LEU A 322 -13.24 -5.34 -13.27
C LEU A 322 -13.14 -4.73 -14.68
N SER A 323 -11.94 -4.68 -15.25
CA SER A 323 -11.71 -4.27 -16.64
C SER A 323 -11.37 -5.42 -17.59
N ASP A 324 -11.08 -6.60 -17.03
CA ASP A 324 -10.99 -7.87 -17.74
C ASP A 324 -11.42 -9.01 -16.79
N GLY A 325 -11.01 -10.25 -17.05
CA GLY A 325 -11.43 -11.40 -16.26
C GLY A 325 -10.99 -11.37 -14.79
N ILE A 326 -9.97 -10.60 -14.41
CA ILE A 326 -9.34 -10.71 -13.09
C ILE A 326 -8.78 -9.38 -12.54
N HIS A 327 -8.58 -8.38 -13.40
CA HIS A 327 -8.01 -7.09 -13.00
C HIS A 327 -9.08 -6.05 -12.71
N ASN A 328 -8.89 -5.31 -11.62
CA ASN A 328 -9.74 -4.18 -11.26
C ASN A 328 -9.75 -3.12 -12.36
N SER A 329 -10.92 -2.58 -12.68
CA SER A 329 -11.02 -1.41 -13.54
C SER A 329 -10.47 -0.15 -12.84
N PRO A 330 -10.19 0.93 -13.58
CA PRO A 330 -9.83 2.21 -12.97
C PRO A 330 -10.83 2.68 -11.90
N ALA A 331 -12.14 2.53 -12.13
CA ALA A 331 -13.16 2.87 -11.14
C ALA A 331 -13.06 2.01 -9.87
N GLY A 332 -12.78 0.71 -10.01
CA GLY A 332 -12.53 -0.18 -8.88
C GLY A 332 -11.26 0.21 -8.11
N ASN A 333 -10.21 0.60 -8.83
CA ASN A 333 -8.96 1.06 -8.22
C ASN A 333 -9.14 2.36 -7.42
N MET A 334 -10.00 3.27 -7.84
CA MET A 334 -10.34 4.46 -7.02
C MET A 334 -10.98 4.07 -5.69
N ILE A 335 -11.94 3.14 -5.72
CA ILE A 335 -12.63 2.65 -4.51
C ILE A 335 -11.63 1.97 -3.57
N ILE A 336 -10.77 1.10 -4.11
CA ILE A 336 -9.74 0.38 -3.33
C ILE A 336 -8.75 1.38 -2.72
N GLY A 337 -8.26 2.34 -3.49
CA GLY A 337 -7.34 3.37 -3.01
C GLY A 337 -7.94 4.24 -1.90
N GLU A 338 -9.21 4.63 -2.03
CA GLU A 338 -9.91 5.39 -0.99
C GLU A 338 -10.10 4.56 0.29
N ARG A 339 -10.56 3.30 0.18
CA ARG A 339 -10.73 2.39 1.32
C ARG A 339 -9.40 2.16 2.05
N MET A 340 -8.34 1.92 1.29
CA MET A 340 -7.00 1.72 1.82
C MET A 340 -6.47 2.98 2.52
N GLY A 341 -6.72 4.17 1.96
CA GLY A 341 -6.31 5.42 2.59
C GLY A 341 -7.09 5.67 3.89
N LYS A 342 -8.39 5.37 3.94
CA LYS A 342 -9.18 5.41 5.18
C LYS A 342 -8.64 4.45 6.24
N GLN A 343 -8.30 3.21 5.85
CA GLN A 343 -7.67 2.24 6.74
C GLN A 343 -6.34 2.75 7.32
N ALA A 344 -5.47 3.33 6.49
CA ALA A 344 -4.24 3.95 6.95
C ALA A 344 -4.51 5.11 7.93
N LEU A 345 -5.42 6.03 7.60
CA LEU A 345 -5.77 7.15 8.46
C LEU A 345 -6.28 6.67 9.83
N THR A 346 -7.17 5.69 9.86
CA THR A 346 -7.74 5.15 11.11
C THR A 346 -6.68 4.46 11.97
N HIS A 347 -5.90 3.56 11.38
CA HIS A 347 -5.08 2.63 12.16
C HIS A 347 -3.60 3.00 12.27
N VAL A 348 -3.06 3.73 11.30
CA VAL A 348 -1.65 4.17 11.29
C VAL A 348 -1.52 5.59 11.82
N TYR A 349 -2.50 6.45 11.55
CA TYR A 349 -2.51 7.85 11.99
C TYR A 349 -3.55 8.15 13.10
N GLU A 350 -4.13 7.09 13.68
CA GLU A 350 -5.04 7.13 14.83
C GLU A 350 -6.23 8.08 14.65
N ARG A 351 -6.72 8.26 13.41
CA ARG A 351 -7.92 9.05 13.10
C ARG A 351 -9.18 8.21 13.30
N ALA A 352 -9.43 7.81 14.55
CA ALA A 352 -10.49 6.87 14.94
C ALA A 352 -11.93 7.28 14.56
N SER A 353 -12.17 8.53 14.19
CA SER A 353 -13.48 8.98 13.67
C SER A 353 -13.79 8.48 12.27
N LEU A 354 -12.80 7.94 11.56
CA LEU A 354 -12.97 7.37 10.23
C LEU A 354 -13.41 5.91 10.36
N ASN A 355 -14.71 5.69 10.20
CA ASN A 355 -15.30 4.37 10.05
C ASN A 355 -14.75 3.69 8.79
N SER A 356 -13.71 2.87 8.93
CA SER A 356 -12.92 2.35 7.81
C SER A 356 -12.95 0.83 7.65
N SER A 357 -13.42 0.08 8.65
CA SER A 357 -13.44 -1.39 8.64
C SER A 357 -14.70 -1.96 8.01
N ALA A 358 -14.52 -2.99 7.19
CA ALA A 358 -15.62 -3.70 6.56
C ALA A 358 -16.31 -4.61 7.58
N PRO A 359 -17.62 -4.89 7.42
CA PRO A 359 -18.30 -5.88 8.23
C PRO A 359 -17.60 -7.24 8.18
N CYS A 360 -17.21 -7.76 9.34
CA CYS A 360 -16.48 -9.01 9.47
C CYS A 360 -17.31 -10.00 10.29
N LEU A 361 -17.37 -11.26 9.85
CA LEU A 361 -18.09 -12.30 10.57
C LEU A 361 -17.38 -12.64 11.89
N THR A 362 -18.13 -12.65 12.99
CA THR A 362 -17.65 -13.04 14.32
C THR A 362 -18.14 -14.41 14.76
N SER A 363 -19.37 -14.79 14.39
CA SER A 363 -19.90 -16.11 14.73
C SER A 363 -20.95 -16.59 13.73
N ALA A 364 -21.06 -17.92 13.64
CA ALA A 364 -22.16 -18.63 13.02
C ALA A 364 -22.72 -19.64 14.02
N THR A 365 -24.02 -19.57 14.35
CA THR A 365 -24.65 -20.47 15.34
C THR A 365 -25.98 -20.99 14.83
N PHE A 366 -26.32 -22.23 15.16
CA PHE A 366 -27.68 -22.72 14.96
C PHE A 366 -28.64 -21.98 15.89
N ILE A 367 -29.80 -21.59 15.36
CA ILE A 367 -30.90 -21.03 16.17
C ILE A 367 -32.14 -21.92 16.15
N ASP A 368 -32.25 -22.80 15.16
CA ASP A 368 -33.18 -23.92 15.11
C ASP A 368 -32.49 -25.06 14.34
N LYS A 369 -32.60 -26.31 14.84
CA LYS A 369 -32.05 -27.52 14.21
C LYS A 369 -33.15 -28.49 13.74
N GLN A 370 -34.42 -28.16 13.97
CA GLN A 370 -35.55 -29.06 13.74
C GLN A 370 -36.07 -28.90 12.30
N ASP A 371 -37.39 -28.95 12.11
CA ASP A 371 -38.05 -29.03 10.78
C ASP A 371 -37.68 -27.88 9.82
N LYS A 372 -37.24 -26.72 10.35
CA LYS A 372 -36.76 -25.56 9.57
C LYS A 372 -35.45 -25.06 10.16
N PRO A 373 -34.32 -25.69 9.81
CA PRO A 373 -33.05 -25.36 10.42
C PRO A 373 -32.59 -23.96 9.99
N ARG A 374 -32.11 -23.19 10.97
CA ARG A 374 -31.71 -21.80 10.79
C ARG A 374 -30.35 -21.55 11.39
N ILE A 375 -29.52 -20.81 10.68
CA ILE A 375 -28.20 -20.38 11.13
C ILE A 375 -28.21 -18.87 11.27
N ARG A 376 -27.80 -18.37 12.43
CA ARG A 376 -27.52 -16.95 12.67
C ARG A 376 -26.05 -16.67 12.37
N LEU A 377 -25.81 -15.62 11.60
CA LEU A 377 -24.51 -15.02 11.34
C LEU A 377 -24.43 -13.67 12.05
N GLN A 378 -23.41 -13.48 12.88
CA GLN A 378 -23.15 -12.24 13.58
C GLN A 378 -21.95 -11.52 12.97
N PHE A 379 -22.07 -10.21 12.76
CA PHE A 379 -21.01 -9.37 12.20
C PHE A 379 -20.56 -8.28 13.18
N GLU A 380 -19.26 -8.00 13.21
CA GLU A 380 -18.69 -6.80 13.82
C GLU A 380 -18.40 -5.73 12.76
N SER A 381 -17.91 -4.56 13.19
CA SER A 381 -17.54 -3.45 12.31
C SER A 381 -18.69 -2.94 11.42
N VAL A 382 -19.94 -3.11 11.87
CA VAL A 382 -21.14 -2.55 11.22
C VAL A 382 -21.42 -1.17 11.79
N VAL A 383 -21.19 -0.13 10.99
CA VAL A 383 -21.26 1.27 11.42
C VAL A 383 -22.70 1.76 11.42
N GLY A 384 -23.41 1.56 10.30
CA GLY A 384 -24.83 1.78 10.20
C GLY A 384 -25.58 0.51 10.56
N TYR A 385 -26.24 -0.09 9.57
CA TYR A 385 -26.85 -1.42 9.64
C TYR A 385 -26.57 -2.17 8.34
N LEU A 386 -26.64 -3.50 8.38
CA LEU A 386 -26.53 -4.31 7.17
C LEU A 386 -27.75 -4.06 6.27
N LEU A 387 -27.50 -3.83 4.99
CA LEU A 387 -28.54 -3.72 3.96
C LEU A 387 -28.17 -4.56 2.75
N ALA A 388 -29.18 -4.93 1.96
CA ALA A 388 -29.00 -5.67 0.72
C ALA A 388 -29.71 -4.94 -0.42
N ILE A 389 -29.00 -4.73 -1.52
CA ILE A 389 -29.51 -4.04 -2.72
C ILE A 389 -29.29 -4.95 -3.91
N GLY A 390 -30.32 -5.18 -4.72
CA GLY A 390 -30.23 -6.00 -5.93
C GLY A 390 -30.60 -7.47 -5.72
N PRO A 391 -30.28 -8.35 -6.68
CA PRO A 391 -30.56 -9.78 -6.58
C PRO A 391 -29.68 -10.41 -5.51
N VAL A 392 -30.31 -10.79 -4.39
CA VAL A 392 -29.67 -11.36 -3.19
C VAL A 392 -29.42 -12.88 -3.28
N SER A 393 -29.55 -13.48 -4.47
CA SER A 393 -29.32 -14.91 -4.66
C SER A 393 -27.82 -15.27 -4.56
N GLN A 394 -27.51 -16.43 -3.98
CA GLN A 394 -26.17 -17.06 -4.01
C GLN A 394 -25.04 -16.26 -3.32
N VAL A 395 -25.34 -15.64 -2.17
CA VAL A 395 -24.28 -15.03 -1.33
C VAL A 395 -23.69 -16.04 -0.35
N PHE A 396 -24.56 -16.85 0.26
CA PHE A 396 -24.19 -17.79 1.33
C PHE A 396 -24.38 -19.23 0.88
N THR A 397 -23.43 -20.08 1.25
CA THR A 397 -23.45 -21.53 1.02
C THR A 397 -23.20 -22.23 2.34
N VAL A 398 -23.87 -23.35 2.59
CA VAL A 398 -23.65 -24.19 3.76
C VAL A 398 -23.21 -25.57 3.29
N GLU A 399 -22.24 -26.16 3.97
CA GLU A 399 -21.72 -27.50 3.68
C GLU A 399 -21.70 -28.30 4.99
N ASP A 400 -22.14 -29.55 4.93
CA ASP A 400 -22.10 -30.49 6.04
C ASP A 400 -21.33 -31.76 5.64
N VAL A 401 -21.30 -32.79 6.50
CA VAL A 401 -20.57 -34.03 6.20
C VAL A 401 -21.08 -34.78 4.96
N ASN A 402 -22.27 -34.45 4.47
CA ASN A 402 -22.88 -35.03 3.27
C ASN A 402 -22.77 -34.10 2.04
N GLY A 403 -22.07 -32.97 2.16
CA GLY A 403 -21.85 -31.99 1.09
C GLY A 403 -22.76 -30.76 1.21
N LEU A 404 -23.08 -30.14 0.07
CA LEU A 404 -23.80 -28.86 0.05
C LEU A 404 -25.21 -28.97 0.65
N VAL A 405 -25.53 -28.04 1.54
CA VAL A 405 -26.87 -27.80 2.09
C VAL A 405 -27.43 -26.55 1.41
N HIS A 406 -28.55 -26.71 0.71
CA HIS A 406 -29.18 -25.58 0.03
C HIS A 406 -29.75 -24.56 1.04
N VAL A 407 -29.40 -23.29 0.83
CA VAL A 407 -29.93 -22.15 1.57
C VAL A 407 -31.14 -21.61 0.80
N SER A 408 -32.36 -21.92 1.25
CA SER A 408 -33.59 -21.47 0.55
C SER A 408 -33.78 -19.96 0.58
N SER A 409 -33.34 -19.32 1.67
CA SER A 409 -33.42 -17.86 1.81
C SER A 409 -32.48 -17.40 2.91
N TRP A 410 -32.18 -16.11 2.89
CA TRP A 410 -31.54 -15.43 4.00
C TRP A 410 -32.17 -14.06 4.18
N GLU A 411 -32.09 -13.54 5.39
CA GLU A 411 -32.69 -12.27 5.78
C GLU A 411 -31.79 -11.53 6.77
N ILE A 412 -31.78 -10.20 6.67
CA ILE A 412 -31.12 -9.35 7.66
C ILE A 412 -32.10 -9.18 8.83
N THR A 413 -31.80 -9.81 9.97
CA THR A 413 -32.72 -9.88 11.12
C THR A 413 -32.46 -8.82 12.17
N ALA A 414 -31.26 -8.22 12.17
CA ALA A 414 -30.90 -7.12 13.04
C ALA A 414 -29.85 -6.22 12.39
N ARG A 415 -29.41 -5.18 13.12
CA ARG A 415 -28.40 -4.22 12.66
C ARG A 415 -27.18 -4.90 12.04
N ASN A 416 -26.70 -5.97 12.65
CA ASN A 416 -25.46 -6.67 12.32
C ASN A 416 -25.65 -8.20 12.32
N GLU A 417 -26.86 -8.66 11.98
CA GLU A 417 -27.24 -10.07 12.00
C GLU A 417 -27.88 -10.48 10.68
N ILE A 418 -27.48 -11.65 10.18
CA ILE A 418 -28.13 -12.32 9.04
C ILE A 418 -28.58 -13.70 9.50
N THR A 419 -29.80 -14.09 9.15
CA THR A 419 -30.28 -15.46 9.36
C THR A 419 -30.40 -16.19 8.02
N LEU A 420 -29.84 -17.40 7.97
CA LEU A 420 -29.97 -18.33 6.85
C LEU A 420 -31.07 -19.36 7.17
N ASN A 421 -31.93 -19.67 6.19
CA ASN A 421 -32.89 -20.75 6.25
C ASN A 421 -32.42 -21.89 5.35
N LEU A 422 -32.37 -23.11 5.90
CA LEU A 422 -31.89 -24.31 5.19
C LEU A 422 -33.07 -25.20 4.78
N ASP A 423 -32.91 -25.92 3.67
CA ASP A 423 -33.95 -26.85 3.17
C ASP A 423 -33.99 -28.18 3.90
N ARG A 424 -32.90 -28.52 4.60
CA ARG A 424 -32.77 -29.76 5.38
C ARG A 424 -31.89 -29.53 6.59
N VAL A 425 -32.07 -30.39 7.59
CA VAL A 425 -31.19 -30.46 8.76
C VAL A 425 -29.77 -30.77 8.30
N ALA A 426 -28.82 -29.99 8.80
CA ALA A 426 -27.39 -30.21 8.58
C ALA A 426 -26.89 -31.32 9.53
N GLU A 427 -26.08 -32.23 9.02
CA GLU A 427 -25.58 -33.39 9.74
C GLU A 427 -24.10 -33.26 10.06
N GLY A 428 -23.71 -33.57 11.30
CA GLY A 428 -22.31 -33.57 11.73
C GLY A 428 -21.67 -32.18 11.70
N GLU A 429 -20.39 -32.12 11.35
CA GLU A 429 -19.65 -30.87 11.19
C GLU A 429 -20.27 -30.05 10.07
N THR A 430 -20.68 -28.83 10.39
CA THR A 430 -21.32 -27.91 9.45
C THR A 430 -20.51 -26.62 9.36
N VAL A 431 -20.26 -26.18 8.14
CA VAL A 431 -19.58 -24.92 7.85
C VAL A 431 -20.44 -24.02 6.97
N VAL A 432 -20.19 -22.72 7.07
CA VAL A 432 -20.82 -21.69 6.23
C VAL A 432 -19.76 -20.89 5.48
N HIS A 433 -20.12 -20.49 4.26
CA HIS A 433 -19.29 -19.70 3.36
C HIS A 433 -20.09 -18.47 2.91
N ALA A 434 -19.40 -17.36 2.67
CA ALA A 434 -19.97 -16.20 1.99
C ALA A 434 -19.05 -15.75 0.85
N ALA A 435 -19.61 -15.69 -0.36
CA ALA A 435 -18.94 -15.20 -1.56
C ALA A 435 -17.54 -15.81 -1.78
N TYR A 436 -17.42 -17.13 -1.61
CA TYR A 436 -16.12 -17.82 -1.64
C TYR A 436 -15.64 -18.16 -3.06
N GLU A 437 -16.58 -18.37 -3.99
CA GLU A 437 -16.31 -18.77 -5.38
C GLU A 437 -15.39 -17.77 -6.10
N MET A 438 -14.86 -18.13 -7.26
CA MET A 438 -14.08 -17.19 -8.07
C MET A 438 -14.94 -15.99 -8.49
N ASN A 439 -16.19 -16.24 -8.92
CA ASN A 439 -17.10 -15.21 -9.41
C ASN A 439 -18.47 -15.22 -8.69
N PRO A 440 -18.51 -14.91 -7.39
CA PRO A 440 -19.76 -14.82 -6.65
C PRO A 440 -20.54 -13.58 -7.09
N SER A 441 -21.79 -13.47 -6.63
CA SER A 441 -22.60 -12.26 -6.81
C SER A 441 -21.84 -11.00 -6.33
N SER A 442 -21.89 -9.94 -7.14
CA SER A 442 -21.40 -8.61 -6.72
C SER A 442 -22.40 -7.87 -5.82
N PHE A 443 -23.60 -8.42 -5.63
CA PHE A 443 -24.64 -7.87 -4.76
C PHE A 443 -24.54 -8.51 -3.37
N LEU A 444 -23.56 -8.05 -2.59
CA LEU A 444 -23.30 -8.51 -1.23
C LEU A 444 -24.06 -7.65 -0.21
N PRO A 445 -24.33 -8.18 1.00
CA PRO A 445 -24.70 -7.34 2.14
C PRO A 445 -23.67 -6.23 2.34
N LEU A 446 -24.15 -5.00 2.44
CA LEU A 446 -23.35 -3.80 2.64
C LEU A 446 -23.63 -3.23 4.03
N ASP A 447 -22.64 -2.56 4.61
CA ASP A 447 -22.91 -1.67 5.74
C ASP A 447 -23.44 -0.32 5.25
N SER A 448 -24.59 0.12 5.76
CA SER A 448 -25.22 1.40 5.39
C SER A 448 -24.40 2.62 5.80
N GLY A 449 -23.43 2.48 6.71
CA GLY A 449 -22.57 3.58 7.16
C GLY A 449 -21.39 3.79 6.22
N THR A 450 -20.66 2.72 5.91
CA THR A 450 -19.45 2.77 5.07
C THR A 450 -19.69 2.47 3.60
N TYR A 451 -20.82 1.82 3.27
CA TYR A 451 -21.12 1.22 1.97
C TYR A 451 -20.06 0.21 1.49
N MET A 452 -19.35 -0.40 2.44
CA MET A 452 -18.47 -1.53 2.14
C MET A 452 -19.24 -2.85 2.25
N PRO A 453 -18.92 -3.83 1.39
CA PRO A 453 -19.48 -5.16 1.52
C PRO A 453 -18.91 -5.88 2.75
N ILE A 454 -19.62 -6.91 3.21
CA ILE A 454 -19.04 -7.90 4.13
C ILE A 454 -17.75 -8.49 3.55
N LEU A 455 -16.77 -8.80 4.40
CA LEU A 455 -15.64 -9.62 3.97
C LEU A 455 -16.12 -11.03 3.65
N ALA A 456 -15.65 -11.59 2.53
CA ALA A 456 -15.88 -13.00 2.24
C ALA A 456 -15.21 -13.88 3.28
N PHE A 457 -15.82 -15.03 3.55
CA PHE A 457 -15.29 -16.05 4.44
C PHE A 457 -15.57 -17.45 3.88
N TYR A 458 -14.70 -18.39 4.23
CA TYR A 458 -14.78 -19.77 3.74
C TYR A 458 -14.54 -20.76 4.87
N GLY A 459 -15.44 -21.72 5.04
CA GLY A 459 -15.26 -22.81 6.00
C GLY A 459 -15.47 -22.38 7.45
N GLN A 460 -16.34 -21.39 7.69
CA GLN A 460 -16.61 -20.96 9.06
C GLN A 460 -17.45 -22.03 9.77
N GLN A 461 -16.92 -22.55 10.88
CA GLN A 461 -17.64 -23.50 11.73
C GLN A 461 -18.95 -22.90 12.25
N VAL A 462 -20.03 -23.66 12.13
CA VAL A 462 -21.32 -23.37 12.76
C VAL A 462 -21.38 -24.06 14.12
N TYR A 463 -21.57 -23.27 15.18
CA TYR A 463 -21.63 -23.74 16.56
C TYR A 463 -23.07 -23.96 17.03
N GLU A 464 -23.20 -24.66 18.17
CA GLU A 464 -24.50 -24.90 18.83
C GLU A 464 -25.07 -23.67 19.54
#